data_AF-A0A554JHP4-F1
#
_entry.id   AF-A0A554JHP4-F1
#
_cell.length_a   1.000
_cell.length_b   1.000
_cell.length_c   1.000
_cell.angle_alpha   90.00
_cell.angle_beta   90.00
_cell.angle_gamma   90.00
#
_symmetry.space_group_name_H-M   'P 1'
#
loop_
_entity.id
_entity.type
_entity.pdbx_description
1 polymer ?
#
loop_
_entity_poly.entity_id
_entity_poly.type
_entity_poly.pdbx_seq_one_letter_code
_entity_poly.pdbx_strand_id
1 'polypeptide(L)'
;MSGLRYTTDSIFPPVHHLAFRCRIGALLFIISFRFQRMANMDMMPNQKESDSGALVTVAIIALLVGFGIGGWVWPGRGVTTVKDGSEAEDVGSDEEMRDVLGKSGEFMPGTIGMDTAGPLALAADDQSAGVTASISSVRLDDLSWIVIHEDDAGKPGRILGAKRLDAGTHAGVVVELLRGTEAGKTYYAMIHADDGDKAFDHKKDLVRVNEGGIPVAVSFQAQ
;
A
#
# COMPACT_ATOMS: atom_id res chain seq x y z
N MET A 1 -63.97 -6.88 52.42
CA MET A 1 -63.24 -6.52 53.66
C MET A 1 -62.11 -7.52 53.84
N SER A 2 -60.92 -7.06 54.26
CA SER A 2 -59.82 -7.89 54.77
C SER A 2 -59.17 -8.90 53.80
N GLY A 3 -57.85 -8.86 53.53
CA GLY A 3 -56.85 -7.89 53.94
C GLY A 3 -55.48 -8.24 53.33
N LEU A 4 -54.70 -7.21 52.96
CA LEU A 4 -53.32 -7.37 52.48
C LEU A 4 -52.42 -7.92 53.60
N ARG A 5 -51.53 -8.85 53.26
CA ARG A 5 -50.36 -9.19 54.08
C ARG A 5 -49.12 -9.18 53.20
N TYR A 6 -48.32 -8.13 53.37
CA TYR A 6 -46.94 -8.12 52.92
C TYR A 6 -46.11 -8.90 53.94
N THR A 7 -45.39 -9.93 53.50
CA THR A 7 -44.37 -10.59 54.32
C THR A 7 -43.02 -10.20 53.75
N THR A 8 -42.33 -9.30 54.44
CA THR A 8 -40.90 -9.09 54.28
C THR A 8 -40.16 -10.31 54.81
N ASP A 9 -39.28 -10.93 54.01
CA ASP A 9 -38.21 -11.73 54.57
C ASP A 9 -36.91 -11.50 53.80
N SER A 10 -35.80 -11.46 54.54
CA SER A 10 -34.53 -10.84 54.13
C SER A 10 -33.39 -11.83 54.30
N ILE A 11 -33.05 -12.57 53.24
CA ILE A 11 -32.06 -13.65 53.32
C ILE A 11 -30.76 -13.22 52.62
N PHE A 12 -29.86 -12.63 53.42
CA PHE A 12 -28.44 -12.47 53.11
C PHE A 12 -27.69 -13.79 53.40
N PRO A 13 -26.87 -14.33 52.48
CA PRO A 13 -25.83 -15.30 52.81
C PRO A 13 -24.56 -14.63 53.37
N PRO A 14 -23.70 -15.36 54.11
CA PRO A 14 -22.79 -14.76 55.09
C PRO A 14 -21.43 -14.32 54.55
N VAL A 15 -20.89 -13.24 55.14
CA VAL A 15 -19.50 -12.81 55.00
C VAL A 15 -18.58 -13.59 55.94
N HIS A 16 -17.69 -14.41 55.39
CA HIS A 16 -16.59 -15.02 56.14
C HIS A 16 -15.29 -14.23 55.96
N HIS A 17 -14.81 -13.65 57.06
CA HIS A 17 -13.46 -13.11 57.15
C HIS A 17 -12.42 -14.24 57.08
N LEU A 18 -11.41 -14.11 56.22
CA LEU A 18 -10.10 -14.73 56.46
C LEU A 18 -9.00 -13.73 56.10
N ALA A 19 -8.23 -13.33 57.11
CA ALA A 19 -7.09 -12.43 56.97
C ALA A 19 -5.77 -13.23 56.87
N PHE A 20 -4.66 -12.50 56.67
CA PHE A 20 -3.26 -12.99 56.71
C PHE A 20 -2.86 -13.94 55.55
N ARG A 21 -1.86 -13.63 54.71
CA ARG A 21 -0.52 -13.09 55.06
C ARG A 21 0.15 -12.32 53.92
N CYS A 22 0.90 -11.31 54.32
CA CYS A 22 1.89 -10.58 53.52
C CYS A 22 3.06 -11.48 53.04
N ARG A 23 3.47 -11.30 51.77
CA ARG A 23 4.85 -11.42 51.27
C ARG A 23 5.03 -10.25 50.29
N ILE A 24 5.64 -9.14 50.73
CA ILE A 24 7.07 -8.85 50.55
C ILE A 24 7.47 -9.01 49.07
N GLY A 25 7.58 -7.88 48.39
CA GLY A 25 7.95 -7.83 46.96
C GLY A 25 9.45 -7.91 46.72
N ALA A 26 9.82 -8.06 45.45
CA ALA A 26 11.18 -7.88 44.96
C ALA A 26 11.21 -7.48 43.48
N LEU A 27 12.19 -6.62 43.13
CA LEU A 27 12.78 -6.47 41.79
C LEU A 27 11.97 -5.82 40.64
N LEU A 28 11.44 -4.62 40.90
CA LEU A 28 11.55 -3.52 39.92
C LEU A 28 12.99 -2.96 39.97
N PHE A 29 13.99 -3.64 39.36
CA PHE A 29 15.37 -3.13 39.33
C PHE A 29 16.27 -3.73 38.23
N ILE A 30 15.99 -3.44 36.94
CA ILE A 30 16.83 -3.89 35.80
C ILE A 30 17.34 -2.72 34.92
N ILE A 31 16.98 -1.46 35.23
CA ILE A 31 17.22 -0.31 34.32
C ILE A 31 18.50 0.51 34.63
N SER A 32 19.20 0.29 35.75
CA SER A 32 20.31 1.19 36.18
C SER A 32 21.56 0.52 36.78
N PHE A 33 22.16 -0.49 36.13
CA PHE A 33 23.42 -1.09 36.62
C PHE A 33 24.46 -1.50 35.55
N ARG A 34 24.77 -0.59 34.62
CA ARG A 34 25.97 -0.66 33.76
C ARG A 34 26.75 0.66 33.67
N PHE A 35 26.60 1.54 34.66
CA PHE A 35 27.48 2.70 34.83
C PHE A 35 28.58 2.38 35.84
N GLN A 36 29.82 2.77 35.54
CA GLN A 36 31.02 2.70 36.38
C GLN A 36 31.61 1.31 36.74
N ARG A 37 32.48 0.80 35.84
CA ARG A 37 33.71 0.11 36.28
C ARG A 37 34.85 0.38 35.29
N MET A 38 36.02 0.75 35.83
CA MET A 38 37.34 0.86 35.17
C MET A 38 37.55 2.08 34.24
N ALA A 39 37.82 3.21 34.88
CA ALA A 39 38.91 4.08 34.43
C ALA A 39 40.27 3.37 34.67
N ASN A 40 41.34 3.90 34.06
CA ASN A 40 42.72 3.39 34.06
C ASN A 40 42.97 2.11 33.24
N MET A 41 43.05 2.30 31.91
CA MET A 41 44.20 1.77 31.17
C MET A 41 44.92 2.96 30.53
N ASP A 42 46.12 3.24 31.02
CA ASP A 42 46.92 4.37 30.56
C ASP A 42 47.57 4.11 29.18
N MET A 43 47.54 5.16 28.36
CA MET A 43 48.47 5.49 27.27
C MET A 43 49.17 4.36 26.49
N MET A 44 48.78 4.20 25.22
CA MET A 44 49.71 3.89 24.13
C MET A 44 49.61 4.95 23.02
N PRO A 45 50.70 5.22 22.27
CA PRO A 45 50.88 6.50 21.60
C PRO A 45 50.13 6.66 20.27
N ASN A 46 49.67 7.89 20.04
CA ASN A 46 49.28 8.42 18.73
C ASN A 46 50.48 8.45 17.77
N GLN A 47 50.43 7.64 16.71
CA GLN A 47 51.08 7.91 15.42
C GLN A 47 50.28 7.28 14.28
N LYS A 48 49.92 8.11 13.28
CA LYS A 48 49.89 7.83 11.81
C LYS A 48 49.12 6.59 11.30
N GLU A 49 48.43 6.61 10.15
CA GLU A 49 48.26 7.60 9.07
C GLU A 49 47.02 7.18 8.26
N SER A 50 46.31 8.11 7.62
CA SER A 50 45.15 7.76 6.77
C SER A 50 45.62 7.16 5.45
N ASP A 51 45.91 5.87 5.41
CA ASP A 51 46.21 5.17 4.17
C ASP A 51 44.94 4.96 3.33
N SER A 52 44.65 5.94 2.46
CA SER A 52 43.52 5.93 1.54
C SER A 52 43.52 4.72 0.59
N GLY A 53 44.65 4.00 0.44
CA GLY A 53 44.73 2.74 -0.29
C GLY A 53 43.92 1.60 0.35
N ALA A 54 43.83 1.55 1.69
CA ALA A 54 43.13 0.48 2.39
C ALA A 54 41.61 0.49 2.13
N LEU A 55 40.98 1.66 2.18
CA LEU A 55 39.54 1.82 1.92
C LEU A 55 39.18 1.55 0.45
N VAL A 56 40.02 1.99 -0.50
CA VAL A 56 39.84 1.71 -1.93
C VAL A 56 40.00 0.21 -2.22
N THR A 57 40.97 -0.46 -1.59
CA THR A 57 41.19 -1.90 -1.76
C THR A 57 40.00 -2.72 -1.27
N VAL A 58 39.44 -2.39 -0.10
CA VAL A 58 38.23 -3.04 0.43
C VAL A 58 37.02 -2.80 -0.46
N ALA A 59 36.84 -1.58 -1.00
CA ALA A 59 35.76 -1.27 -1.91
C ALA A 59 35.85 -2.04 -3.25
N ILE A 60 37.05 -2.17 -3.83
CA ILE A 60 37.27 -2.94 -5.06
C ILE A 60 37.03 -4.43 -4.84
N ILE A 61 37.50 -5.01 -3.72
CA ILE A 61 37.24 -6.42 -3.39
C ILE A 61 35.73 -6.67 -3.21
N ALA A 62 35.03 -5.77 -2.51
CA ALA A 62 33.57 -5.87 -2.37
C ALA A 62 32.83 -5.77 -3.71
N LEU A 63 33.29 -4.90 -4.62
CA LEU A 63 32.73 -4.78 -5.98
C LEU A 63 32.98 -6.05 -6.81
N LEU A 64 34.19 -6.59 -6.78
CA LEU A 64 34.57 -7.79 -7.54
C LEU A 64 33.90 -9.06 -7.01
N VAL A 65 33.71 -9.19 -5.68
CA VAL A 65 32.97 -10.32 -5.09
C VAL A 65 31.46 -10.15 -5.27
N GLY A 66 30.94 -8.92 -5.18
CA GLY A 66 29.52 -8.63 -5.40
C GLY A 66 29.06 -8.77 -6.85
N PHE A 67 29.92 -8.47 -7.82
CA PHE A 67 29.65 -8.61 -9.26
C PHE A 67 30.09 -9.96 -9.82
N GLY A 68 31.11 -10.60 -9.21
CA GLY A 68 31.76 -11.83 -9.67
C GLY A 68 30.99 -13.14 -9.44
N ILE A 69 29.74 -13.08 -8.96
CA ILE A 69 28.82 -14.24 -8.91
C ILE A 69 27.64 -14.09 -9.89
N GLY A 70 27.66 -13.03 -10.71
CA GLY A 70 26.67 -12.73 -11.75
C GLY A 70 26.91 -13.43 -13.08
N GLY A 71 27.17 -14.74 -13.08
CA GLY A 71 27.07 -15.58 -14.27
C GLY A 71 28.23 -16.54 -14.54
N TRP A 72 28.04 -17.82 -14.19
CA TRP A 72 28.25 -18.96 -15.12
C TRP A 72 27.66 -20.27 -14.58
N VAL A 73 26.33 -20.44 -14.66
CA VAL A 73 25.67 -21.76 -14.69
C VAL A 73 24.56 -21.73 -15.74
N TRP A 74 24.94 -21.87 -17.01
CA TRP A 74 24.05 -22.42 -18.03
C TRP A 74 24.85 -23.06 -19.18
N PRO A 75 25.18 -24.36 -19.11
CA PRO A 75 25.70 -25.09 -20.26
C PRO A 75 24.55 -25.58 -21.15
N GLY A 76 24.69 -25.42 -22.47
CA GLY A 76 23.99 -26.25 -23.45
C GLY A 76 22.81 -25.60 -24.19
N ARG A 77 23.07 -25.18 -25.43
CA ARG A 77 22.08 -25.14 -26.51
C ARG A 77 22.76 -25.71 -27.76
N GLY A 78 22.31 -26.86 -28.27
CA GLY A 78 22.95 -27.49 -29.44
C GLY A 78 22.52 -28.93 -29.73
N VAL A 79 21.50 -29.06 -30.59
CA VAL A 79 21.28 -30.11 -31.63
C VAL A 79 22.08 -31.42 -31.55
N THR A 80 21.35 -32.55 -31.50
CA THR A 80 21.62 -33.80 -32.28
C THR A 80 20.30 -34.52 -32.62
N THR A 81 20.37 -35.59 -33.41
CA THR A 81 19.29 -36.18 -34.24
C THR A 81 18.74 -37.52 -33.73
N VAL A 82 17.41 -37.69 -33.85
CA VAL A 82 16.64 -38.88 -34.34
C VAL A 82 16.92 -40.30 -33.74
N LYS A 83 15.85 -40.96 -33.24
CA LYS A 83 15.60 -42.42 -33.00
C LYS A 83 16.48 -43.16 -31.98
N ASP A 84 16.01 -44.12 -31.17
CA ASP A 84 14.70 -44.72 -30.81
C ASP A 84 14.82 -45.14 -29.31
N GLY A 85 13.86 -45.65 -28.54
CA GLY A 85 12.47 -46.11 -28.72
C GLY A 85 12.11 -47.09 -27.56
N SER A 86 10.85 -47.53 -27.45
CA SER A 86 10.25 -48.24 -26.29
C SER A 86 10.18 -47.40 -24.99
N GLU A 87 9.21 -47.51 -24.07
CA GLU A 87 7.83 -48.00 -24.01
C GLU A 87 7.36 -47.63 -22.58
N ALA A 88 6.15 -47.05 -22.44
CA ALA A 88 5.24 -47.10 -21.27
C ALA A 88 5.76 -46.62 -19.87
N GLU A 89 4.95 -46.14 -18.92
CA GLU A 89 3.52 -46.34 -18.66
C GLU A 89 2.79 -45.04 -18.24
N ASP A 90 1.47 -45.15 -18.28
CA ASP A 90 0.39 -44.36 -17.68
C ASP A 90 0.66 -43.67 -16.31
N VAL A 91 0.02 -42.51 -16.10
CA VAL A 91 -0.88 -42.20 -14.94
C VAL A 91 -1.31 -40.72 -14.97
N GLY A 92 -2.63 -40.50 -14.90
CA GLY A 92 -3.21 -39.37 -14.15
C GLY A 92 -3.24 -38.00 -14.83
N SER A 93 -4.20 -37.79 -15.72
CA SER A 93 -4.86 -36.48 -15.81
C SER A 93 -5.57 -36.19 -14.49
N ASP A 94 -5.35 -35.02 -13.90
CA ASP A 94 -6.33 -34.20 -13.16
C ASP A 94 -5.60 -33.06 -12.43
N GLU A 95 -5.69 -31.83 -12.96
CA GLU A 95 -5.88 -30.57 -12.23
C GLU A 95 -5.76 -29.38 -13.20
N GLU A 96 -6.90 -28.93 -13.73
CA GLU A 96 -7.01 -27.64 -14.41
C GLU A 96 -6.80 -26.50 -13.38
N MET A 97 -5.57 -25.99 -13.27
CA MET A 97 -5.34 -24.71 -12.60
C MET A 97 -4.34 -23.85 -13.38
N ARG A 98 -4.86 -23.12 -14.39
CA ARG A 98 -4.33 -21.86 -14.94
C ARG A 98 -5.18 -21.37 -16.13
N ASP A 99 -6.20 -20.55 -15.87
CA ASP A 99 -6.39 -19.28 -16.58
C ASP A 99 -7.41 -18.35 -15.89
N VAL A 100 -6.93 -17.60 -14.89
CA VAL A 100 -7.60 -16.35 -14.45
C VAL A 100 -6.53 -15.27 -14.24
N LEU A 101 -5.69 -15.05 -15.24
CA LEU A 101 -4.69 -13.98 -15.24
C LEU A 101 -4.63 -13.26 -16.59
N GLY A 102 -5.81 -12.85 -17.08
CA GLY A 102 -6.01 -12.33 -18.44
C GLY A 102 -6.96 -11.13 -18.54
N LYS A 103 -6.97 -10.23 -17.53
CA LYS A 103 -7.72 -8.97 -17.62
C LYS A 103 -7.10 -7.79 -16.84
N SER A 104 -5.78 -7.61 -16.96
CA SER A 104 -5.24 -6.25 -16.84
C SER A 104 -5.88 -5.42 -17.95
N GLY A 105 -6.76 -4.48 -17.59
CA GLY A 105 -7.45 -3.62 -18.56
C GLY A 105 -6.41 -2.84 -19.36
N GLU A 106 -6.20 -3.22 -20.63
CA GLU A 106 -5.30 -2.49 -21.52
C GLU A 106 -5.88 -1.11 -21.76
N PHE A 107 -5.25 -0.10 -21.14
CA PHE A 107 -5.57 1.31 -21.35
C PHE A 107 -5.24 1.68 -22.81
N MET A 108 -6.24 1.51 -23.67
CA MET A 108 -6.25 1.92 -25.08
C MET A 108 -6.16 3.44 -25.13
N PRO A 109 -5.07 4.03 -25.65
CA PRO A 109 -4.97 5.47 -25.78
C PRO A 109 -5.92 5.94 -26.89
N GLY A 110 -7.02 6.59 -26.51
CA GLY A 110 -7.99 7.16 -27.46
C GLY A 110 -9.42 7.34 -26.96
N THR A 111 -9.85 6.58 -25.95
CA THR A 111 -11.24 6.62 -25.45
C THR A 111 -11.30 6.84 -23.93
N ILE A 112 -11.01 8.07 -23.51
CA ILE A 112 -11.40 8.52 -22.16
C ILE A 112 -12.87 8.90 -22.26
N GLY A 113 -13.73 7.95 -21.90
CA GLY A 113 -15.17 8.11 -22.00
C GLY A 113 -15.68 9.08 -20.95
N MET A 114 -16.19 10.24 -21.38
CA MET A 114 -16.96 11.15 -20.53
C MET A 114 -18.36 10.55 -20.28
N ASP A 115 -18.40 9.44 -19.53
CA ASP A 115 -19.62 8.75 -19.16
C ASP A 115 -20.42 9.62 -18.20
N THR A 116 -21.44 10.29 -18.75
CA THR A 116 -22.34 11.19 -18.02
C THR A 116 -23.71 10.54 -17.79
N ALA A 117 -23.88 9.27 -18.21
CA ALA A 117 -25.15 8.56 -18.21
C ALA A 117 -25.20 7.36 -17.26
N GLY A 118 -24.05 6.80 -16.90
CA GLY A 118 -23.94 5.68 -15.96
C GLY A 118 -24.22 6.02 -14.49
N PRO A 119 -24.24 5.00 -13.60
CA PRO A 119 -24.32 5.19 -12.16
C PRO A 119 -23.08 5.90 -11.60
N LEU A 120 -21.94 5.75 -12.28
CA LEU A 120 -20.70 6.49 -12.09
C LEU A 120 -20.59 7.57 -13.17
N ALA A 121 -20.25 8.80 -12.78
CA ALA A 121 -19.95 9.88 -13.71
C ALA A 121 -18.90 10.82 -13.10
N LEU A 122 -18.03 11.39 -13.94
CA LEU A 122 -16.98 12.31 -13.52
C LEU A 122 -16.78 13.40 -14.58
N ALA A 123 -16.79 14.66 -14.17
CA ALA A 123 -16.53 15.81 -15.04
C ALA A 123 -15.58 16.80 -14.35
N ALA A 124 -14.63 17.31 -15.12
CA ALA A 124 -13.72 18.38 -14.76
C ALA A 124 -13.51 19.28 -15.97
N ASP A 125 -13.33 20.57 -15.73
CA ASP A 125 -13.12 21.59 -16.74
C ASP A 125 -11.67 22.10 -16.67
N ASP A 126 -11.18 22.68 -17.78
CA ASP A 126 -9.86 23.32 -17.82
C ASP A 126 -9.81 24.50 -16.83
N GLN A 127 -8.73 24.59 -16.06
CA GLN A 127 -8.70 25.37 -14.81
C GLN A 127 -7.32 25.94 -14.52
N SER A 128 -7.24 26.98 -13.69
CA SER A 128 -5.94 27.60 -13.39
C SER A 128 -4.99 26.63 -12.67
N ALA A 129 -3.70 26.68 -13.01
CA ALA A 129 -2.67 25.93 -12.32
C ALA A 129 -2.58 26.31 -10.82
N GLY A 130 -2.37 25.34 -9.93
CA GLY A 130 -2.37 25.57 -8.49
C GLY A 130 -2.18 24.31 -7.63
N VAL A 131 -2.30 24.47 -6.31
CA VAL A 131 -2.16 23.37 -5.32
C VAL A 131 -3.45 22.55 -5.10
N THR A 132 -4.49 22.83 -5.87
CA THR A 132 -5.78 22.15 -5.82
C THR A 132 -6.26 21.81 -7.22
N ALA A 133 -7.07 20.76 -7.36
CA ALA A 133 -7.83 20.46 -8.56
C ALA A 133 -9.33 20.53 -8.27
N SER A 134 -10.09 21.18 -9.15
CA SER A 134 -11.54 21.32 -9.09
C SER A 134 -12.22 20.33 -10.02
N ILE A 135 -13.20 19.60 -9.49
CA ILE A 135 -14.04 18.63 -10.21
C ILE A 135 -15.45 19.20 -10.25
N SER A 136 -15.97 19.49 -11.45
CA SER A 136 -17.22 20.22 -11.61
C SER A 136 -18.43 19.38 -11.19
N SER A 137 -18.46 18.09 -11.54
CA SER A 137 -19.44 17.15 -10.98
C SER A 137 -18.89 15.73 -10.88
N VAL A 138 -19.39 14.98 -9.91
CA VAL A 138 -19.11 13.55 -9.75
C VAL A 138 -20.32 12.83 -9.18
N ARG A 139 -20.60 11.64 -9.71
CA ARG A 139 -21.65 10.74 -9.25
C ARG A 139 -21.01 9.41 -8.85
N LEU A 140 -21.33 8.96 -7.65
CA LEU A 140 -20.81 7.74 -7.03
C LEU A 140 -21.97 6.87 -6.56
N ASP A 141 -21.85 5.56 -6.79
CA ASP A 141 -22.76 4.54 -6.28
C ASP A 141 -22.34 3.99 -4.90
N ASP A 142 -21.04 4.07 -4.58
CA ASP A 142 -20.46 3.70 -3.28
C ASP A 142 -19.35 4.69 -2.85
N LEU A 143 -18.91 4.61 -1.60
CA LEU A 143 -17.79 5.40 -1.08
C LEU A 143 -16.53 5.16 -1.93
N SER A 144 -15.93 6.24 -2.42
CA SER A 144 -14.86 6.21 -3.42
C SER A 144 -13.86 7.35 -3.22
N TRP A 145 -12.69 7.22 -3.86
CA TRP A 145 -11.67 8.26 -3.94
C TRP A 145 -11.65 8.90 -5.32
N ILE A 146 -11.57 10.23 -5.36
CA ILE A 146 -11.25 10.97 -6.59
C ILE A 146 -9.76 11.28 -6.55
N VAL A 147 -9.02 10.67 -7.48
CA VAL A 147 -7.56 10.67 -7.52
C VAL A 147 -7.11 11.48 -8.73
N ILE A 148 -6.16 12.38 -8.52
CA ILE A 148 -5.59 13.25 -9.56
C ILE A 148 -4.20 12.73 -9.92
N HIS A 149 -3.99 12.45 -11.21
CA HIS A 149 -2.72 12.01 -11.78
C HIS A 149 -2.14 13.10 -12.70
N GLU A 150 -0.82 13.21 -12.76
CA GLU A 150 -0.12 13.89 -13.85
C GLU A 150 -0.23 13.11 -15.17
N ASP A 151 -0.03 13.76 -16.31
CA ASP A 151 0.20 13.06 -17.57
C ASP A 151 1.61 12.43 -17.62
N ASP A 152 1.65 11.16 -18.02
CA ASP A 152 2.85 10.43 -18.43
C ASP A 152 2.63 9.86 -19.84
N ALA A 153 3.02 10.66 -20.85
CA ALA A 153 2.95 10.32 -22.27
C ALA A 153 1.53 9.93 -22.77
N GLY A 154 0.51 10.71 -22.39
CA GLY A 154 -0.89 10.48 -22.75
C GLY A 154 -1.60 9.43 -21.89
N LYS A 155 -1.05 9.14 -20.69
CA LYS A 155 -1.61 8.18 -19.73
C LYS A 155 -1.56 8.75 -18.30
N PRO A 156 -2.42 8.28 -17.38
CA PRO A 156 -2.31 8.62 -15.96
C PRO A 156 -0.97 8.17 -15.35
N GLY A 157 -0.16 9.14 -14.95
CA GLY A 157 1.15 8.96 -14.33
C GLY A 157 1.09 8.92 -12.80
N ARG A 158 1.99 9.65 -12.13
CA ARG A 158 2.05 9.68 -10.66
C ARG A 158 0.86 10.43 -10.06
N ILE A 159 0.41 9.96 -8.90
CA ILE A 159 -0.67 10.59 -8.12
C ILE A 159 -0.17 11.89 -7.49
N LEU A 160 -0.96 12.95 -7.64
CA LEU A 160 -0.72 14.27 -7.08
C LEU A 160 -1.58 14.53 -5.84
N GLY A 161 -2.79 13.98 -5.79
CA GLY A 161 -3.71 14.12 -4.67
C GLY A 161 -4.88 13.15 -4.76
N ALA A 162 -5.56 12.92 -3.64
CA ALA A 162 -6.74 12.06 -3.57
C ALA A 162 -7.74 12.61 -2.54
N LYS A 163 -9.04 12.52 -2.84
CA LYS A 163 -10.10 12.94 -1.93
C LYS A 163 -11.23 11.91 -1.87
N ARG A 164 -11.53 11.44 -0.66
CA ARG A 164 -12.67 10.57 -0.37
C ARG A 164 -13.98 11.34 -0.52
N LEU A 165 -14.98 10.66 -1.07
CA LEU A 165 -16.37 11.07 -1.15
C LEU A 165 -17.25 9.86 -0.81
N ASP A 166 -18.32 10.09 -0.06
CA ASP A 166 -19.36 9.08 0.15
C ASP A 166 -20.23 8.93 -1.12
N ALA A 167 -21.03 7.87 -1.20
CA ALA A 167 -21.97 7.64 -2.30
C ALA A 167 -22.93 8.84 -2.51
N GLY A 168 -23.29 9.10 -3.77
CA GLY A 168 -24.19 10.20 -4.17
C GLY A 168 -23.62 11.11 -5.25
N THR A 169 -24.30 12.23 -5.51
CA THR A 169 -23.86 13.26 -6.46
C THR A 169 -23.24 14.43 -5.70
N HIS A 170 -22.02 14.81 -6.08
CA HIS A 170 -21.30 15.97 -5.55
C HIS A 170 -20.95 16.93 -6.71
N ALA A 171 -20.88 18.23 -6.41
CA ALA A 171 -20.54 19.26 -7.38
C ALA A 171 -19.53 20.25 -6.78
N GLY A 172 -18.64 20.80 -7.61
CA GLY A 172 -17.58 21.72 -7.17
C GLY A 172 -16.63 21.11 -6.13
N VAL A 173 -16.23 19.84 -6.33
CA VAL A 173 -15.35 19.14 -5.40
C VAL A 173 -13.92 19.60 -5.61
N VAL A 174 -13.32 20.18 -4.56
CA VAL A 174 -11.90 20.56 -4.54
C VAL A 174 -11.07 19.42 -3.95
N VAL A 175 -10.01 19.00 -4.66
CA VAL A 175 -9.03 18.00 -4.25
C VAL A 175 -7.70 18.71 -3.94
N GLU A 176 -7.18 18.53 -2.73
CA GLU A 176 -5.86 19.05 -2.32
C GLU A 176 -4.73 18.22 -2.95
N LEU A 177 -3.68 18.89 -3.43
CA LEU A 177 -2.55 18.24 -4.11
C LEU A 177 -1.25 18.37 -3.29
N LEU A 178 -0.53 17.25 -3.16
CA LEU A 178 0.81 17.17 -2.57
C LEU A 178 1.88 17.87 -3.44
N ARG A 179 1.59 18.04 -4.72
CA ARG A 179 2.35 18.84 -5.68
C ARG A 179 1.35 19.55 -6.59
N GLY A 180 1.46 20.86 -6.70
CA GLY A 180 0.59 21.64 -7.57
C GLY A 180 0.72 21.28 -9.04
N THR A 181 -0.33 21.60 -9.79
CA THR A 181 -0.35 21.56 -11.26
C THR A 181 0.48 22.71 -11.84
N GLU A 182 0.89 22.57 -13.10
CA GLU A 182 1.67 23.55 -13.86
C GLU A 182 0.91 23.92 -15.13
N ALA A 183 0.88 25.21 -15.47
CA ALA A 183 0.16 25.71 -16.65
C ALA A 183 0.71 25.09 -17.95
N GLY A 184 -0.20 24.78 -18.88
CA GLY A 184 0.09 24.11 -20.15
C GLY A 184 0.25 22.58 -20.05
N LYS A 185 -0.03 21.96 -18.89
CA LYS A 185 -0.01 20.50 -18.73
C LYS A 185 -1.40 19.89 -18.59
N THR A 186 -1.53 18.65 -19.04
CA THR A 186 -2.72 17.81 -18.87
C THR A 186 -2.63 17.00 -17.57
N TYR A 187 -3.77 16.79 -16.95
CA TYR A 187 -3.96 15.99 -15.74
C TYR A 187 -5.19 15.10 -15.91
N TYR A 188 -5.24 13.99 -15.16
CA TYR A 188 -6.36 13.06 -15.17
C TYR A 188 -6.99 12.97 -13.79
N ALA A 189 -8.31 13.12 -13.71
CA ALA A 189 -9.09 12.74 -12.54
C ALA A 189 -9.70 11.36 -12.77
N MET A 190 -9.57 10.47 -11.79
CA MET A 190 -10.03 9.08 -11.84
C MET A 190 -10.79 8.70 -10.57
N ILE A 191 -11.79 7.82 -10.70
CA ILE A 191 -12.50 7.27 -9.54
C ILE A 191 -11.83 5.95 -9.12
N HIS A 192 -11.52 5.80 -7.83
CA HIS A 192 -11.04 4.55 -7.23
C HIS A 192 -12.03 4.07 -6.16
N ALA A 193 -12.22 2.75 -6.05
CA ALA A 193 -12.94 2.13 -4.95
C ALA A 193 -12.13 2.24 -3.66
N ASP A 194 -12.79 2.40 -2.52
CA ASP A 194 -12.19 2.18 -1.19
C ASP A 194 -12.31 0.70 -0.80
N ASP A 195 -11.29 0.12 -0.15
CA ASP A 195 -11.34 -1.27 0.33
C ASP A 195 -12.20 -1.47 1.60
N GLY A 196 -12.72 -0.38 2.17
CA GLY A 196 -13.49 -0.32 3.42
C GLY A 196 -12.71 0.24 4.61
N ASP A 197 -11.38 0.38 4.51
CA ASP A 197 -10.53 0.96 5.58
C ASP A 197 -10.57 2.50 5.64
N LYS A 198 -11.14 3.16 4.62
CA LYS A 198 -11.29 4.62 4.51
C LYS A 198 -9.97 5.39 4.42
N ALA A 199 -8.86 4.74 4.07
CA ALA A 199 -7.52 5.31 3.94
C ALA A 199 -6.89 4.98 2.58
N PHE A 200 -6.62 6.02 1.78
CA PHE A 200 -6.18 5.84 0.41
C PHE A 200 -4.84 5.06 0.27
N ASP A 201 -4.89 3.90 -0.38
CA ASP A 201 -3.73 3.12 -0.82
C ASP A 201 -3.88 2.72 -2.30
N HIS A 202 -3.15 3.42 -3.17
CA HIS A 202 -3.04 3.16 -4.61
C HIS A 202 -2.72 1.71 -5.04
N LYS A 203 -2.32 0.82 -4.12
CA LYS A 203 -2.10 -0.61 -4.39
C LYS A 203 -3.32 -1.49 -4.13
N LYS A 204 -4.26 -1.01 -3.31
CA LYS A 204 -5.50 -1.72 -2.95
C LYS A 204 -6.73 -1.08 -3.58
N ASP A 205 -6.78 0.25 -3.59
CA ASP A 205 -7.89 1.05 -4.09
C ASP A 205 -7.89 1.02 -5.61
N LEU A 206 -8.61 0.05 -6.17
CA LEU A 206 -8.66 -0.19 -7.60
C LEU A 206 -9.50 0.88 -8.31
N VAL A 207 -9.07 1.25 -9.52
CA VAL A 207 -9.82 2.14 -10.41
C VAL A 207 -11.22 1.57 -10.69
N ARG A 208 -12.26 2.38 -10.50
CA ARG A 208 -13.63 2.03 -10.88
C ARG A 208 -13.77 2.05 -12.39
N VAL A 209 -14.47 1.05 -12.91
CA VAL A 209 -14.84 0.93 -14.32
C VAL A 209 -16.35 1.10 -14.50
N ASN A 210 -16.78 1.57 -15.67
CA ASN A 210 -18.20 1.57 -16.04
C ASN A 210 -18.66 0.18 -16.51
N GLU A 211 -19.93 0.07 -16.93
CA GLU A 211 -20.53 -1.18 -17.42
C GLU A 211 -19.77 -1.81 -18.61
N GLY A 212 -19.03 -1.01 -19.39
CA GLY A 212 -18.18 -1.47 -20.48
C GLY A 212 -16.79 -1.97 -20.05
N GLY A 213 -16.47 -1.95 -18.76
CA GLY A 213 -15.14 -2.27 -18.25
C GLY A 213 -14.08 -1.17 -18.51
N ILE A 214 -14.50 0.03 -18.90
CA ILE A 214 -13.61 1.17 -19.18
C ILE A 214 -13.44 1.97 -17.87
N PRO A 215 -12.20 2.33 -17.48
CA PRO A 215 -11.94 3.25 -16.37
C PRO A 215 -12.75 4.54 -16.45
N VAL A 216 -13.44 4.92 -15.37
CA VAL A 216 -14.14 6.21 -15.29
C VAL A 216 -13.10 7.28 -14.96
N ALA A 217 -12.67 7.99 -16.00
CA ALA A 217 -11.64 9.02 -15.95
C ALA A 217 -12.05 10.23 -16.81
N VAL A 218 -11.53 11.40 -16.45
CA VAL A 218 -11.64 12.63 -17.25
C VAL A 218 -10.29 13.35 -17.26
N SER A 219 -9.90 13.91 -18.40
CA SER A 219 -8.72 14.74 -18.55
C SER A 219 -9.07 16.22 -18.50
N PHE A 220 -8.23 17.03 -17.87
CA PHE A 220 -8.32 18.51 -17.88
C PHE A 220 -6.93 19.12 -18.06
N GLN A 221 -6.87 20.33 -18.63
CA GLN A 221 -5.65 21.12 -18.71
C GLN A 221 -5.58 22.14 -17.57
N ALA A 222 -4.36 22.35 -17.06
CA ALA A 222 -4.05 23.48 -16.21
C ALA A 222 -3.61 24.67 -17.08
N GLN A 223 -4.12 25.88 -16.81
CA GLN A 223 -3.84 27.12 -17.56
C GLN A 223 -3.31 28.26 -16.67
#